data_AF-A0A7K3NGE4-F1
#
_entry.id   AF-A0A7K3NGE4-F1
#
_cell.length_a   1.000
_cell.length_b   1.000
_cell.length_c   1.000
_cell.angle_alpha   90.00
_cell.angle_beta   90.00
_cell.angle_gamma   90.00
#
_symmetry.space_group_name_H-M   'P 1'
#
loop_
_entity.id
_entity.type
_entity.pdbx_description
1 polymer ?
#
loop_
_entity_poly.entity_id
_entity_poly.type
_entity_poly.pdbx_seq_one_letter_code
_entity_poly.pdbx_strand_id
1 'polypeptide(L)' 'MDPITRDTLVEKIMDMPGAISYCVKNGVSLFTCSGGYPCSLGRLLADRGVPDPDGFIADLNVYLGGRS' A
#
# COMPACT_ATOMS: atom_id res chain seq x y z
N MET A 1 -0.90 6.22 14.68
CA MET A 1 -0.74 5.15 13.66
C MET A 1 0.72 5.12 13.30
N ASP A 2 1.37 3.95 13.34
CA ASP A 2 2.76 3.86 12.90
C ASP A 2 2.85 4.14 11.41
N PRO A 3 3.90 4.83 10.94
CA PRO A 3 4.08 5.10 9.52
C PRO A 3 4.26 3.79 8.73
N ILE A 4 3.59 3.71 7.59
CA ILE A 4 3.76 2.64 6.61
C ILE A 4 5.15 2.78 6.00
N THR A 5 5.85 1.66 5.88
CA THR A 5 7.17 1.55 5.28
C THR A 5 7.18 0.47 4.19
N ARG A 6 8.28 0.36 3.45
CA ARG A 6 8.48 -0.72 2.46
C ARG A 6 8.35 -2.11 3.05
N ASP A 7 8.69 -2.29 4.32
CA ASP A 7 8.64 -3.57 5.03
C ASP A 7 7.27 -3.90 5.61
N THR A 8 6.33 -2.94 5.56
CA THR A 8 4.97 -3.17 6.04
C THR A 8 4.29 -4.22 5.17
N LEU A 9 3.72 -5.25 5.82
CA LEU A 9 2.97 -6.28 5.11
C LEU A 9 1.74 -5.70 4.43
N VAL A 10 1.47 -6.14 3.20
CA VAL A 10 0.29 -5.74 2.42
C VAL A 10 -1.01 -6.01 3.19
N GLU A 11 -1.07 -7.12 3.92
CA GLU A 11 -2.22 -7.50 4.78
C GLU A 11 -2.54 -6.44 5.83
N LYS A 12 -1.52 -5.95 6.54
CA LYS A 12 -1.68 -4.87 7.53
C LYS A 12 -2.23 -3.60 6.90
N ILE A 13 -1.89 -3.33 5.64
CA ILE A 13 -2.37 -2.15 4.89
C ILE A 13 -3.82 -2.35 4.45
N MET A 14 -4.21 -3.55 4.02
CA MET A 14 -5.58 -3.85 3.62
C MET A 14 -6.59 -3.65 4.74
N ASP A 15 -6.19 -3.89 6.00
CA ASP A 15 -7.01 -3.66 7.19
C ASP A 15 -7.19 -2.17 7.53
N MET A 16 -6.45 -1.26 6.88
CA MET A 16 -6.51 0.17 7.16
C MET A 16 -7.67 0.83 6.40
N PRO A 17 -8.59 1.55 7.09
CA PRO A 17 -9.71 2.22 6.45
C PRO A 17 -9.29 3.17 5.32
N GLY A 18 -9.69 2.84 4.09
CA GLY A 18 -9.43 3.66 2.91
C GLY A 18 -8.11 3.38 2.17
N ALA A 19 -7.23 2.54 2.71
CA ALA A 19 -5.97 2.20 2.03
C ALA A 19 -6.21 1.46 0.71
N ILE A 20 -7.15 0.51 0.68
CA ILE A 20 -7.55 -0.17 -0.55
C ILE A 20 -8.05 0.85 -1.60
N SER A 21 -8.89 1.79 -1.19
CA SER A 21 -9.42 2.82 -2.11
C SER A 21 -8.31 3.71 -2.67
N TYR A 22 -7.36 4.11 -1.83
CA TYR A 22 -6.20 4.89 -2.27
C TYR A 22 -5.36 4.11 -3.28
N CYS A 23 -5.00 2.86 -2.97
CA CYS A 23 -4.13 2.06 -3.83
C CYS A 23 -4.78 1.82 -5.20
N VAL A 24 -6.07 1.46 -5.23
CA VAL A 24 -6.83 1.27 -6.47
C VAL A 24 -6.90 2.56 -7.30
N LYS A 25 -7.15 3.72 -6.67
CA LYS A 25 -7.19 5.01 -7.37
C LYS A 25 -5.83 5.38 -7.99
N ASN A 26 -4.74 4.93 -7.40
CA ASN A 26 -3.37 5.15 -7.89
C ASN A 26 -2.84 3.98 -8.72
N GLY A 27 -3.71 3.09 -9.21
CA GLY A 27 -3.33 2.00 -10.12
C GLY A 27 -2.60 0.82 -9.47
N VAL A 28 -2.52 0.78 -8.13
CA VAL A 28 -1.86 -0.29 -7.38
C VAL A 28 -2.92 -1.24 -6.81
N SER A 29 -3.01 -2.44 -7.38
CA SER A 29 -3.84 -3.50 -6.80
C SER A 29 -3.10 -4.22 -5.67
N LEU A 30 -3.66 -4.15 -4.45
CA LEU A 30 -3.22 -4.92 -3.29
C LEU A 30 -3.66 -6.39 -3.32
N PHE A 31 -4.53 -6.75 -4.28
CA PHE A 31 -5.07 -8.10 -4.42
C PHE A 31 -4.31 -8.90 -5.48
N THR A 32 -4.24 -10.22 -5.29
CA THR A 32 -3.84 -11.17 -6.33
C THR A 32 -4.97 -12.17 -6.57
N CYS A 33 -5.03 -12.73 -7.79
CA CYS A 33 -6.04 -13.73 -8.17
C CYS A 33 -5.99 -15.03 -7.34
N SER A 34 -4.97 -15.22 -6.51
CA SER A 34 -4.74 -16.42 -5.69
C SER A 34 -4.96 -16.18 -4.18
N GLY A 35 -5.47 -15.02 -3.77
CA GLY A 35 -5.70 -14.67 -2.36
C GLY A 35 -4.70 -13.66 -1.80
N GLY A 36 -4.52 -13.68 -0.47
CA GLY A 36 -3.58 -12.82 0.24
C GLY A 36 -2.17 -12.98 -0.32
N TYR A 37 -1.53 -11.86 -0.63
CA TYR A 37 -0.14 -11.83 -1.09
C TYR A 37 0.71 -11.47 0.15
N PRO A 38 1.23 -12.47 0.90
CA PRO A 38 2.01 -12.21 2.11
C PRO A 38 3.39 -11.70 1.72
N CYS A 39 3.45 -10.46 1.26
CA CYS A 39 4.68 -9.78 0.93
C CYS A 39 4.70 -8.39 1.57
N SER A 40 5.88 -7.79 1.54
CA SER A 40 6.07 -6.41 1.94
C SER A 40 5.52 -5.46 0.85
N LEU A 41 5.05 -4.28 1.26
CA LEU A 41 4.56 -3.26 0.34
C LEU A 41 5.61 -2.90 -0.72
N GLY A 42 6.88 -2.79 -0.33
CA GLY A 42 7.98 -2.52 -1.24
C GLY A 42 8.10 -3.57 -2.34
N ARG A 43 7.90 -4.86 -1.99
CA ARG A 43 7.91 -5.95 -2.97
C ARG A 43 6.72 -5.84 -3.94
N LEU A 44 5.52 -5.59 -3.41
CA LEU A 44 4.33 -5.39 -4.23
C LEU A 44 4.53 -4.22 -5.22
N LEU A 45 5.02 -3.07 -4.74
CA LEU A 45 5.23 -1.89 -5.58
C LEU A 45 6.25 -2.17 -6.70
N ALA A 46 7.31 -2.91 -6.40
CA ALA A 46 8.27 -3.36 -7.41
C ALA A 46 7.63 -4.31 -8.44
N ASP A 47 6.85 -5.30 -8.00
CA ASP A 47 6.17 -6.24 -8.90
C ASP A 47 5.08 -5.55 -9.76
N ARG A 48 4.52 -4.43 -9.28
CA ARG A 48 3.59 -3.58 -10.04
C ARG A 48 4.28 -2.53 -10.91
N GLY A 49 5.62 -2.45 -10.85
CA GLY A 49 6.38 -1.48 -11.64
C GLY A 49 6.11 -0.03 -11.26
N VAL A 50 5.81 0.25 -9.99
CA VAL A 50 5.64 1.62 -9.51
C VAL A 50 6.97 2.37 -9.61
N PRO A 51 7.05 3.48 -10.38
CA PRO A 51 8.30 4.16 -10.67
C PRO A 51 8.91 4.87 -9.46
N ASP A 52 8.07 5.34 -8.53
CA ASP A 52 8.49 5.96 -7.27
C ASP A 52 7.78 5.29 -6.08
N PRO A 53 8.34 4.18 -5.56
CA PRO A 53 7.76 3.49 -4.41
C PRO A 53 7.78 4.33 -3.13
N ASP A 54 8.78 5.19 -2.95
CA ASP A 54 8.90 6.00 -1.74
C ASP A 54 7.90 7.14 -1.72
N GLY A 55 7.73 7.83 -2.86
CA GLY A 55 6.69 8.84 -3.04
C GLY A 55 5.29 8.27 -2.83
N PHE A 56 5.01 7.09 -3.41
CA PHE A 56 3.74 6.41 -3.19
C PHE A 56 3.47 6.13 -1.70
N ILE A 57 4.48 5.64 -0.96
CA ILE A 57 4.36 5.35 0.47
C ILE A 57 4.16 6.63 1.28
N ALA A 58 4.87 7.71 0.94
CA ALA A 58 4.70 9.00 1.59
C ALA A 58 3.27 9.54 1.41
N ASP A 59 2.76 9.52 0.19
CA ASP A 59 1.40 9.99 -0.12
C ASP A 59 0.32 9.12 0.53
N LEU A 60 0.52 7.80 0.60
CA LEU A 60 -0.37 6.90 1.32
C LEU A 60 -0.41 7.23 2.82
N ASN A 61 0.74 7.47 3.44
CA ASN A 61 0.83 7.88 4.85
C ASN A 61 0.11 9.21 5.10
N VAL A 62 0.28 10.19 4.22
CA VAL A 62 -0.42 11.49 4.30
C VAL A 62 -1.93 11.29 4.17
N TYR A 63 -2.36 10.52 3.17
CA TYR A 63 -3.78 10.27 2.91
C TYR A 63 -4.48 9.58 4.10
N LEU A 64 -3.82 8.61 4.73
CA LEU A 64 -4.38 7.91 5.89
C LEU A 64 -4.26 8.71 7.19
N GLY A 65 -3.19 9.49 7.36
CA GLY A 65 -2.99 10.37 8.51
C GLY A 65 -3.98 11.54 8.54
N GLY A 66 -4.35 12.10 7.39
CA GLY A 66 -5.30 13.21 7.26
C GLY A 66 -6.78 12.84 7.44
N ARG A 67 -7.10 11.57 7.71
CA ARG A 67 -8.47 11.09 8.02
C ARG A 67 -8.73 10.90 9.52
N SER A 68 -7.92 11.54 10.38
CA SER A 68 -8.09 11.52 11.84
C SER A 68 -9.22 12.41 12.33
#